data_AF-A0A4Q2DB44-F1
#
_entry.id   AF-A0A4Q2DB44-F1
#
_cell.length_a   1.000
_cell.length_b   1.000
_cell.length_c   1.000
_cell.angle_alpha   90.00
_cell.angle_beta   90.00
_cell.angle_gamma   90.00
#
_symmetry.space_group_name_H-M   'P 1'
#
loop_
_entity.id
_entity.type
_entity.pdbx_description
1 polymer ?
#
loop_
_entity_poly.entity_id
_entity_poly.type
_entity_poly.pdbx_seq_one_letter_code
_entity_poly.pdbx_strand_id
1 'polypeptide(L)'
;METTIRTAVPLAVNLDNTVSTSTTSSEVQPDGTVTDGSITSKNGSRSGDWKSKIEIGDLPVGAEKVSSSAEEDWKRDANHPRNWSKRRKWIAATVVGIYNFMGPLPSAMMAPALPEVAQKYQIANETVLALTLSIFLISYALGPLLLSPLSEMYGRTWILHISNIFNIAFNIGCAFSPNTACLLAMRFLTGFSSSAPVAVGGGSISDLFAENERGSAMALFTIGPLLSPALGPIIGGYITQTLGIKWLFIIIALICSLASVIGLPLLRETYAPVVRWNLAKKSGDLEMARELNPSVIAARGGTPAQVIWVNLSRPMVLLTRSFVCFVLSLYQAFNYGIYYLMFATFAKFFKDTYNFGPGMGGLAYLGLSVGFFISTFACIKYSDKLYMKLAEKNGGKAGTAGLHRPSSIT
;
A
#
# COMPACT_ATOMS: atom_id res chain seq x y z
N MET A 1 18.78 -24.18 36.57
CA MET A 1 20.26 -24.04 36.52
C MET A 1 20.58 -23.21 35.27
N GLU A 2 20.36 -21.90 35.29
CA GLU A 2 21.26 -20.85 35.83
C GLU A 2 22.67 -20.88 35.25
N THR A 3 23.01 -19.86 34.43
CA THR A 3 24.21 -18.99 34.46
C THR A 3 24.24 -18.23 33.12
N THR A 4 23.88 -16.95 33.03
CA THR A 4 24.58 -15.73 33.52
C THR A 4 26.00 -15.61 32.97
N ILE A 5 26.18 -14.84 31.90
CA ILE A 5 27.41 -14.08 31.62
C ILE A 5 27.02 -12.66 31.20
N ARG A 6 27.19 -11.73 32.16
CA ARG A 6 27.30 -10.28 31.97
C ARG A 6 28.73 -9.91 32.32
N THR A 7 29.40 -9.14 31.45
CA THR A 7 30.37 -8.06 31.72
C THR A 7 30.84 -7.53 30.35
N ALA A 8 30.51 -6.32 29.90
CA ALA A 8 30.83 -4.96 30.36
C ALA A 8 32.25 -4.48 29.97
N VAL A 9 32.33 -3.41 29.16
CA VAL A 9 33.35 -2.36 29.25
C VAL A 9 32.69 -1.00 28.92
N PRO A 10 32.91 0.06 29.73
CA PRO A 10 32.29 1.38 29.60
C PRO A 10 33.22 2.41 28.95
N LEU A 11 32.67 3.53 28.46
CA LEU A 11 33.41 4.76 28.24
C LEU A 11 32.57 5.93 28.75
N ALA A 12 33.02 6.46 29.88
CA ALA A 12 32.53 7.68 30.50
C ALA A 12 33.14 8.91 29.83
N VAL A 13 32.36 9.98 29.70
CA VAL A 13 32.89 11.35 29.78
C VAL A 13 32.04 12.07 30.81
N ASN A 14 32.72 12.39 31.91
CA ASN A 14 32.23 13.12 33.06
C ASN A 14 32.43 14.61 32.80
N LEU A 15 31.45 15.45 33.11
CA LEU A 15 31.65 16.87 33.36
C LEU A 15 30.73 17.26 34.51
N ASP A 16 31.31 17.23 35.71
CA ASP A 16 30.81 17.89 36.91
C ASP A 16 30.64 19.39 36.63
N ASN A 17 29.54 19.95 37.13
CA ASN A 17 29.58 21.26 37.78
C ASN A 17 28.47 21.31 38.81
N THR A 18 28.91 21.15 40.06
CA THR A 18 28.24 21.61 41.28
C THR A 18 28.04 23.13 41.21
N VAL A 19 26.95 23.63 41.80
CA VAL A 19 26.93 24.80 42.71
C VAL A 19 25.49 25.03 43.24
N SER A 20 25.41 24.88 44.57
CA SER A 20 24.54 25.50 45.58
C SER A 20 23.01 25.54 45.43
N THR A 21 22.39 24.81 46.35
CA THR A 21 21.16 25.15 47.07
C THR A 21 21.13 26.60 47.58
N SER A 22 20.01 27.28 47.40
CA SER A 22 19.56 28.30 48.36
C SER A 22 18.04 28.19 48.55
N THR A 23 17.69 27.91 49.79
CA THR A 23 16.35 27.89 50.35
C THR A 23 15.90 29.33 50.55
N THR A 24 14.70 29.70 50.13
CA THR A 24 13.99 30.84 50.74
C THR A 24 12.49 30.56 50.72
N SER A 25 11.98 30.40 51.93
CA SER A 25 10.59 30.24 52.32
C SER A 25 9.89 31.59 52.42
N SER A 26 8.64 31.66 51.98
CA SER A 26 7.55 32.58 52.40
C SER A 26 6.48 32.53 51.30
N GLU A 27 5.17 32.63 51.48
CA GLU A 27 4.23 32.58 52.60
C GLU A 27 2.86 32.63 51.90
N VAL A 28 1.84 31.95 52.42
CA VAL A 28 0.49 31.90 51.87
C VAL A 28 -0.34 33.03 52.47
N GLN A 29 -1.06 33.83 51.65
CA GLN A 29 -2.49 34.10 51.82
C GLN A 29 -3.11 34.93 50.65
N PRO A 30 -4.44 34.83 50.45
CA PRO A 30 -5.14 35.18 49.20
C PRO A 30 -5.85 36.54 49.27
N ASP A 31 -6.04 37.22 48.14
CA ASP A 31 -7.33 37.87 47.84
C ASP A 31 -7.47 38.39 46.40
N GLY A 32 -8.73 38.35 45.94
CA GLY A 32 -9.42 39.31 45.07
C GLY A 32 -8.77 39.98 43.84
N THR A 33 -9.53 39.90 42.74
CA THR A 33 -9.86 40.96 41.75
C THR A 33 -9.41 40.75 40.29
N VAL A 34 -10.46 40.78 39.46
CA VAL A 34 -10.53 40.81 38.00
C VAL A 34 -9.99 42.13 37.48
N THR A 35 -9.14 42.11 36.43
CA THR A 35 -9.14 43.18 35.42
C THR A 35 -8.74 42.65 34.04
N ASP A 36 -9.52 43.11 33.07
CA ASP A 36 -9.43 43.00 31.62
C ASP A 36 -8.27 43.87 31.09
N GLY A 37 -7.62 43.51 29.97
CA GLY A 37 -6.68 44.46 29.35
C GLY A 37 -5.59 43.93 28.42
N SER A 38 -5.90 43.93 27.13
CA SER A 38 -5.09 44.48 26.04
C SER A 38 -3.78 43.80 25.59
N ILE A 39 -3.80 43.45 24.30
CA ILE A 39 -2.70 43.10 23.42
C ILE A 39 -1.78 44.32 23.23
N THR A 40 -0.48 44.18 23.49
CA THR A 40 0.55 45.08 22.96
C THR A 40 1.64 44.31 22.25
N SER A 41 1.68 44.47 20.92
CA SER A 41 2.77 44.08 20.03
C SER A 41 4.02 44.93 20.29
N LYS A 42 5.17 44.29 20.52
CA LYS A 42 6.48 44.91 20.39
C LYS A 42 7.38 44.06 19.50
N ASN A 43 7.69 44.61 18.34
CA ASN A 43 8.74 44.16 17.43
C ASN A 43 10.11 44.23 18.14
N GLY A 44 10.84 43.11 18.10
CA GLY A 44 12.23 43.02 18.55
C GLY A 44 12.98 41.99 17.71
N SER A 45 13.79 42.47 16.78
CA SER A 45 14.74 41.70 15.98
C SER A 45 15.80 41.03 16.87
N ARG A 46 16.03 39.72 16.72
CA ARG A 46 17.33 39.08 16.98
C ARG A 46 17.43 37.64 16.43
N SER A 47 18.29 37.51 15.43
CA SER A 47 19.25 36.42 15.13
C SER A 47 19.11 35.08 15.88
N GLY A 48 18.82 34.03 15.10
CA GLY A 48 19.54 32.75 15.07
C GLY A 48 19.73 31.96 16.37
N ASP A 49 18.79 31.07 16.67
CA ASP A 49 19.07 29.79 17.33
C ASP A 49 17.93 28.79 17.03
N TRP A 50 18.20 27.72 16.28
CA TRP A 50 17.19 26.73 15.84
C TRP A 50 17.07 25.53 16.79
N LYS A 51 17.64 25.64 17.99
CA LYS A 51 17.58 24.62 19.05
C LYS A 51 16.87 25.14 20.29
N SER A 52 15.58 25.47 20.19
CA SER A 52 14.71 25.51 21.36
C SER A 52 13.86 24.25 21.40
N LYS A 53 14.02 23.51 22.50
CA LYS A 53 13.17 22.40 22.92
C LYS A 53 11.70 22.76 22.70
N ILE A 54 10.99 21.94 21.94
CA ILE A 54 9.54 21.81 22.12
C ILE A 54 9.40 21.05 23.44
N GLU A 55 9.40 21.78 24.56
CA GLU A 55 8.72 21.29 25.75
C GLU A 55 7.27 21.10 25.32
N ILE A 56 6.83 19.85 25.30
CA ILE A 56 5.42 19.50 25.23
C ILE A 56 4.85 20.02 26.54
N GLY A 57 4.48 21.30 26.56
CA GLY A 57 3.68 21.85 27.64
C GLY A 57 2.45 20.98 27.78
N ASP A 58 2.20 20.52 29.00
CA ASP A 58 1.08 19.66 29.36
C ASP A 58 -0.17 20.16 28.63
N LEU A 59 -0.68 19.35 27.70
CA LEU A 59 -2.02 19.57 27.15
C LEU A 59 -2.95 19.68 28.36
N PRO A 60 -3.81 20.71 28.44
CA PRO A 60 -4.71 20.83 29.58
C PRO A 60 -5.46 19.52 29.72
N VAL A 61 -5.51 18.94 30.92
CA VAL A 61 -6.08 17.60 31.21
C VAL A 61 -7.51 17.44 30.68
N GLY A 62 -8.20 18.56 30.40
CA GLY A 62 -9.49 18.60 29.68
C GLY A 62 -9.40 18.33 28.16
N ALA A 63 -8.38 18.80 27.45
CA ALA A 63 -8.21 18.55 26.01
C ALA A 63 -7.89 17.09 25.69
N GLU A 64 -7.12 16.42 26.54
CA GLU A 64 -6.85 14.97 26.41
C GLU A 64 -8.10 14.14 26.67
N LYS A 65 -8.91 14.51 27.67
CA LYS A 65 -10.22 13.87 27.93
C LYS A 65 -11.24 14.11 26.83
N VAL A 66 -11.32 15.33 26.28
CA VAL A 66 -12.21 15.65 25.15
C VAL A 66 -11.76 14.90 23.89
N SER A 67 -10.46 14.86 23.59
CA SER A 67 -9.90 14.06 22.49
C SER A 67 -10.19 12.57 22.65
N SER A 68 -10.03 12.03 23.86
CA SER A 68 -10.32 10.63 24.17
C SER A 68 -11.80 10.29 24.01
N SER A 69 -12.70 11.14 24.52
CA SER A 69 -14.16 10.97 24.36
C SER A 69 -14.61 11.03 22.90
N ALA A 70 -14.09 11.98 22.12
CA ALA A 70 -14.38 12.10 20.70
C ALA A 70 -13.87 10.89 19.88
N GLU A 71 -12.79 10.26 20.33
CA GLU A 71 -12.25 9.06 19.69
C GLU A 71 -13.05 7.79 20.03
N GLU A 72 -13.60 7.70 21.25
CA GLU A 72 -14.55 6.66 21.63
C GLU A 72 -15.88 6.80 20.89
N ASP A 73 -16.39 8.02 20.74
CA ASP A 73 -17.62 8.31 19.99
C ASP A 73 -17.47 7.95 18.51
N TRP A 74 -16.32 8.24 17.91
CA TRP A 74 -16.03 7.83 16.53
C TRP A 74 -16.02 6.31 16.33
N LYS A 75 -15.47 5.55 17.29
CA LYS A 75 -15.46 4.09 17.21
C LYS A 75 -16.88 3.51 17.21
N ARG A 76 -17.86 4.23 17.78
CA ARG A 76 -19.28 3.84 17.83
C ARG A 76 -20.11 4.42 16.69
N ASP A 77 -19.61 5.41 15.96
CA ASP A 77 -20.32 6.03 14.83
C ASP A 77 -20.69 4.98 13.75
N ALA A 78 -21.93 5.04 13.27
CA ALA A 78 -22.42 4.21 12.18
C ALA A 78 -21.69 4.48 10.85
N ASN A 79 -21.10 5.67 10.69
CA ASN A 79 -20.30 6.02 9.51
C ASN A 79 -18.91 5.40 9.53
N HIS A 80 -18.45 4.90 10.68
CA HIS A 80 -17.18 4.20 10.80
C HIS A 80 -17.14 2.98 9.85
N PRO A 81 -16.13 2.83 8.97
CA PRO A 81 -16.04 1.73 8.01
C PRO A 81 -16.17 0.33 8.65
N ARG A 82 -15.59 0.14 9.84
CA ARG A 82 -15.74 -1.09 10.63
C ARG A 82 -17.14 -1.36 11.17
N ASN A 83 -18.04 -0.39 11.22
CA ASN A 83 -19.41 -0.56 11.70
C ASN A 83 -20.42 -0.76 10.56
N TRP A 84 -19.96 -0.78 9.30
CA TRP A 84 -20.84 -1.04 8.16
C TRP A 84 -21.44 -2.46 8.19
N SER A 85 -22.58 -2.63 7.54
CA SER A 85 -23.23 -3.93 7.38
C SER A 85 -22.27 -4.93 6.70
N LYS A 86 -22.31 -6.21 7.14
CA LYS A 86 -21.44 -7.27 6.62
C LYS A 86 -21.49 -7.34 5.09
N ARG A 87 -22.69 -7.28 4.50
CA ARG A 87 -22.88 -7.29 3.05
C ARG A 87 -22.07 -6.19 2.35
N ARG A 88 -22.10 -4.97 2.89
CA ARG A 88 -21.38 -3.83 2.31
C ARG A 88 -19.87 -3.97 2.44
N LYS A 89 -19.38 -4.50 3.57
CA LYS A 89 -17.96 -4.78 3.76
C LYS A 89 -17.43 -5.78 2.74
N TRP A 90 -18.13 -6.89 2.58
CA TRP A 90 -17.75 -7.95 1.64
C TRP A 90 -17.84 -7.48 0.18
N ILE A 91 -18.85 -6.69 -0.19
CA ILE A 91 -18.92 -6.09 -1.53
C ILE A 91 -17.70 -5.20 -1.80
N ALA A 92 -17.34 -4.31 -0.88
CA ALA A 92 -16.17 -3.46 -1.04
C ALA A 92 -14.87 -4.29 -1.13
N ALA A 93 -14.75 -5.36 -0.32
CA ALA A 93 -13.61 -6.27 -0.39
C ALA A 93 -13.50 -6.98 -1.73
N THR A 94 -14.61 -7.46 -2.29
CA THR A 94 -14.66 -8.09 -3.61
C THR A 94 -14.29 -7.11 -4.71
N VAL A 95 -14.80 -5.88 -4.67
CA VAL A 95 -14.46 -4.84 -5.67
C VAL A 95 -12.96 -4.52 -5.63
N VAL A 96 -12.39 -4.33 -4.45
CA VAL A 96 -10.94 -4.10 -4.28
C VAL A 96 -10.14 -5.32 -4.76
N GLY A 97 -10.63 -6.54 -4.52
CA GLY A 97 -10.06 -7.77 -5.06
C GLY A 97 -10.11 -7.85 -6.59
N ILE A 98 -11.20 -7.40 -7.22
CA ILE A 98 -11.32 -7.31 -8.68
C ILE A 98 -10.29 -6.34 -9.23
N TYR A 99 -10.12 -5.15 -8.64
CA TYR A 99 -9.06 -4.22 -9.05
C TYR A 99 -7.66 -4.82 -8.86
N ASN A 100 -7.44 -5.59 -7.79
CA ASN A 100 -6.18 -6.28 -7.55
C ASN A 100 -5.89 -7.39 -8.58
N PHE A 101 -6.93 -8.09 -9.05
CA PHE A 101 -6.82 -9.03 -10.17
C PHE A 101 -6.43 -8.33 -11.48
N MET A 102 -6.99 -7.15 -11.74
CA MET A 102 -6.69 -6.37 -12.96
C MET A 102 -5.27 -5.79 -12.97
N GLY A 103 -4.61 -5.66 -11.82
CA GLY A 103 -3.25 -5.11 -11.75
C GLY A 103 -2.23 -5.91 -12.59
N PRO A 104 -1.99 -7.19 -12.28
CA PRO A 104 -1.05 -8.05 -13.01
C PRO A 104 -1.62 -8.69 -14.29
N LEU A 105 -2.92 -8.59 -14.56
CA LEU A 105 -3.54 -9.22 -15.74
C LEU A 105 -2.95 -8.75 -17.09
N PRO A 106 -2.68 -7.45 -17.34
CA PRO A 106 -2.17 -6.96 -18.62
C PRO A 106 -0.80 -7.53 -18.99
N SER A 107 0.09 -7.71 -18.01
CA SER A 107 1.41 -8.31 -18.26
C SER A 107 1.29 -9.80 -18.56
N ALA A 108 0.45 -10.51 -17.82
CA ALA A 108 0.21 -11.94 -18.02
C ALA A 108 -0.43 -12.24 -19.40
N MET A 109 -1.40 -11.42 -19.83
CA MET A 109 -2.04 -11.56 -21.16
C MET A 109 -1.06 -11.35 -22.32
N MET A 110 -0.04 -10.51 -22.15
CA MET A 110 0.92 -10.25 -23.23
C MET A 110 1.96 -11.37 -23.42
N ALA A 111 2.24 -12.18 -22.39
CA ALA A 111 3.27 -13.23 -22.45
C ALA A 111 3.18 -14.11 -23.73
N PRO A 112 2.02 -14.74 -24.06
CA PRO A 112 1.88 -15.53 -25.29
C PRO A 112 1.87 -14.69 -26.58
N ALA A 113 1.66 -13.38 -26.48
CA ALA A 113 1.60 -12.45 -27.60
C ALA A 113 2.99 -11.93 -28.03
N LEU A 114 4.04 -12.15 -27.22
CA LEU A 114 5.38 -11.64 -27.49
C LEU A 114 5.91 -11.96 -28.91
N PRO A 115 5.74 -13.18 -29.46
CA PRO A 115 6.19 -13.45 -30.82
C PRO A 115 5.48 -12.61 -31.89
N GLU A 116 4.21 -12.25 -31.68
CA GLU A 116 3.47 -11.36 -32.58
C GLU A 116 3.88 -9.90 -32.39
N VAL A 117 4.18 -9.46 -31.16
CA VAL A 117 4.78 -8.13 -30.88
C VAL A 117 6.05 -7.96 -31.71
N ALA A 118 6.92 -8.97 -31.67
CA ALA A 118 8.21 -8.96 -32.37
C ALA A 118 8.02 -8.79 -33.88
N GLN A 119 7.04 -9.48 -34.46
CA GLN A 119 6.71 -9.38 -35.89
C GLN A 119 6.09 -8.02 -36.24
N LYS A 120 5.09 -7.56 -35.48
CA LYS A 120 4.37 -6.31 -35.74
C LYS A 120 5.29 -5.10 -35.72
N TYR A 121 6.20 -5.04 -34.74
CA TYR A 121 7.12 -3.92 -34.56
C TYR A 121 8.53 -4.18 -35.11
N GLN A 122 8.71 -5.29 -35.85
CA GLN A 122 9.99 -5.68 -36.45
C GLN A 122 11.17 -5.65 -35.45
N ILE A 123 10.94 -6.17 -34.25
CA ILE A 123 11.94 -6.17 -33.17
C ILE A 123 12.85 -7.38 -33.36
N ALA A 124 14.05 -7.16 -33.89
CA ALA A 124 15.06 -8.21 -34.04
C ALA A 124 15.83 -8.51 -32.74
N ASN A 125 15.91 -7.54 -31.83
CA ASN A 125 16.67 -7.68 -30.58
C ASN A 125 15.81 -8.30 -29.47
N GLU A 126 16.19 -9.49 -29.00
CA GLU A 126 15.48 -10.22 -27.92
C GLU A 126 15.42 -9.43 -26.61
N THR A 127 16.43 -8.63 -26.30
CA THR A 127 16.45 -7.76 -25.12
C THR A 127 15.36 -6.69 -25.20
N VAL A 128 15.16 -6.11 -26.39
CA VAL A 128 14.11 -5.10 -26.60
C VAL A 128 12.73 -5.75 -26.51
N LEU A 129 12.58 -6.97 -27.02
CA LEU A 129 11.32 -7.72 -26.89
C LEU A 129 11.01 -8.04 -25.42
N ALA A 130 11.97 -8.56 -24.67
CA ALA A 130 11.82 -8.82 -23.24
C ALA A 130 11.51 -7.53 -22.44
N LEU A 131 12.10 -6.41 -22.85
CA LEU A 131 11.83 -5.09 -22.27
C LEU A 131 10.35 -4.68 -22.38
N THR A 132 9.64 -5.09 -23.45
CA THR A 132 8.19 -4.79 -23.59
C THR A 132 7.32 -5.42 -22.50
N LEU A 133 7.80 -6.51 -21.90
CA LEU A 133 7.17 -7.17 -20.76
C LEU A 133 7.70 -6.61 -19.43
N SER A 134 9.01 -6.45 -19.30
CA SER A 134 9.64 -6.10 -18.02
C SER A 134 9.51 -4.63 -17.61
N ILE A 135 9.35 -3.70 -18.57
CA ILE A 135 9.16 -2.27 -18.27
C ILE A 135 7.86 -2.01 -17.49
N PHE A 136 6.84 -2.84 -17.73
CA PHE A 136 5.61 -2.85 -16.95
C PHE A 136 5.90 -3.22 -15.49
N LEU A 137 6.74 -4.23 -15.26
CA LEU A 137 7.05 -4.70 -13.90
C LEU A 137 7.85 -3.65 -13.11
N ILE A 138 8.80 -2.96 -13.76
CA ILE A 138 9.58 -1.89 -13.13
C ILE A 138 8.65 -0.79 -12.63
N SER A 139 7.77 -0.29 -13.49
CA SER A 139 6.79 0.74 -13.12
C SER A 139 5.77 0.24 -12.10
N TYR A 140 5.35 -1.02 -12.20
CA TYR A 140 4.44 -1.66 -11.23
C TYR A 140 5.07 -1.80 -9.84
N ALA A 141 6.39 -2.00 -9.75
CA ALA A 141 7.13 -2.03 -8.49
C ALA A 141 7.36 -0.63 -7.90
N LEU A 142 7.56 0.38 -8.75
CA LEU A 142 7.77 1.77 -8.32
C LEU A 142 6.46 2.49 -7.96
N GLY A 143 5.35 2.15 -8.61
CA GLY A 143 4.07 2.85 -8.41
C GLY A 143 3.55 2.86 -6.97
N PRO A 144 3.60 1.76 -6.19
CA PRO A 144 3.17 1.73 -4.80
C PRO A 144 3.90 2.74 -3.91
N LEU A 145 5.15 3.08 -4.24
CA LEU A 145 5.96 4.04 -3.48
C LEU A 145 5.36 5.45 -3.49
N LEU A 146 4.68 5.83 -4.58
CA LEU A 146 3.97 7.11 -4.67
C LEU A 146 2.49 6.96 -4.32
N LEU A 147 1.82 5.96 -4.89
CA LEU A 147 0.37 5.81 -4.81
C LEU A 147 -0.11 5.45 -3.40
N SER A 148 0.71 4.76 -2.60
CA SER A 148 0.38 4.46 -1.20
C SER A 148 0.27 5.72 -0.34
N PRO A 149 1.30 6.59 -0.21
CA PRO A 149 1.19 7.84 0.54
C PRO A 149 0.11 8.78 0.02
N LEU A 150 -0.05 8.88 -1.30
CA LEU A 150 -1.14 9.69 -1.87
C LEU A 150 -2.51 9.19 -1.36
N SER A 151 -2.69 7.88 -1.15
CA SER A 151 -3.98 7.31 -0.72
C SER A 151 -4.34 7.66 0.73
N GLU A 152 -3.34 7.95 1.54
CA GLU A 152 -3.52 8.44 2.91
C GLU A 152 -3.83 9.95 2.92
N MET A 153 -3.37 10.70 1.91
CA MET A 153 -3.62 12.15 1.82
C MET A 153 -4.95 12.50 1.15
N TYR A 154 -5.35 11.76 0.12
CA TYR A 154 -6.52 12.09 -0.71
C TYR A 154 -7.67 11.07 -0.57
N GLY A 155 -7.44 9.97 0.14
CA GLY A 155 -8.39 8.87 0.31
C GLY A 155 -8.10 7.68 -0.58
N ARG A 156 -8.55 6.51 -0.13
CA ARG A 156 -8.24 5.23 -0.78
C ARG A 156 -9.07 5.03 -2.03
N THR A 157 -10.35 5.39 -1.98
CA THR A 157 -11.30 5.10 -3.06
C THR A 157 -11.01 5.91 -4.30
N TRP A 158 -10.74 7.22 -4.14
CA TRP A 158 -10.41 8.10 -5.25
C TRP A 158 -9.16 7.65 -6.02
N ILE A 159 -8.12 7.24 -5.31
CA ILE A 159 -6.88 6.78 -5.96
C ILE A 159 -7.11 5.49 -6.73
N LEU A 160 -7.84 4.52 -6.17
CA LEU A 160 -8.18 3.30 -6.88
C LEU A 160 -8.92 3.59 -8.19
N HIS A 161 -9.89 4.51 -8.20
CA HIS A 161 -10.62 4.87 -9.40
C HIS A 161 -9.77 5.65 -10.42
N ILE A 162 -9.05 6.68 -9.98
CA ILE A 162 -8.22 7.51 -10.84
C ILE A 162 -7.13 6.66 -11.51
N SER A 163 -6.46 5.81 -10.73
CA SER A 163 -5.46 4.89 -11.24
C SER A 163 -6.07 3.88 -12.23
N ASN A 164 -7.28 3.37 -12.00
CA ASN A 164 -7.93 2.48 -12.96
C ASN A 164 -8.32 3.21 -14.26
N ILE A 165 -8.79 4.46 -14.20
CA ILE A 165 -9.09 5.28 -15.38
C ILE A 165 -7.83 5.51 -16.21
N PHE A 166 -6.72 5.86 -15.56
CA PHE A 166 -5.42 5.98 -16.23
C PHE A 166 -4.97 4.65 -16.85
N ASN A 167 -5.17 3.53 -16.14
CA ASN A 167 -4.85 2.21 -16.67
C ASN A 167 -5.64 1.90 -17.95
N ILE A 168 -6.94 2.22 -17.99
CA ILE A 168 -7.78 2.09 -19.18
C ILE A 168 -7.21 2.95 -20.32
N ALA A 169 -6.94 4.23 -20.07
CA ALA A 169 -6.43 5.15 -21.07
C ALA A 169 -5.08 4.71 -21.64
N PHE A 170 -4.14 4.27 -20.80
CA PHE A 170 -2.82 3.84 -21.24
C PHE A 170 -2.84 2.47 -21.94
N ASN A 171 -3.76 1.57 -21.59
CA ASN A 171 -3.96 0.34 -22.36
C ASN A 171 -4.54 0.64 -23.75
N ILE A 172 -5.47 1.58 -23.87
CA ILE A 172 -5.92 2.08 -25.18
C ILE A 172 -4.74 2.69 -25.93
N GLY A 173 -3.89 3.47 -25.27
CA GLY A 173 -2.63 3.98 -25.83
C GLY A 173 -1.71 2.88 -26.38
N CYS A 174 -1.59 1.75 -25.67
CA CYS A 174 -0.84 0.58 -26.15
C CYS A 174 -1.49 -0.08 -27.38
N ALA A 175 -2.82 -0.05 -27.49
CA ALA A 175 -3.53 -0.60 -28.66
C ALA A 175 -3.22 0.18 -29.94
N PHE A 176 -3.08 1.50 -29.82
CA PHE A 176 -2.85 2.43 -30.93
C PHE A 176 -1.40 2.91 -31.05
N SER A 177 -0.45 2.28 -30.34
CA SER A 177 0.96 2.70 -30.40
C SER A 177 1.55 2.46 -31.80
N PRO A 178 2.13 3.48 -32.46
CA PRO A 178 2.64 3.37 -33.82
C PRO A 178 4.02 2.72 -33.90
N ASN A 179 4.81 2.77 -32.82
CA ASN A 179 6.18 2.28 -32.78
C ASN A 179 6.51 1.66 -31.41
N THR A 180 7.65 0.95 -31.35
CA THR A 180 8.12 0.26 -30.14
C THR A 180 8.35 1.19 -28.96
N ALA A 181 8.89 2.39 -29.19
CA ALA A 181 9.16 3.36 -28.13
C ALA A 181 7.87 3.85 -27.47
N CYS A 182 6.84 4.15 -28.27
CA CYS A 182 5.51 4.52 -27.79
C CYS A 182 4.87 3.36 -27.02
N LEU A 183 4.99 2.12 -27.51
CA LEU A 183 4.54 0.94 -26.77
C LEU A 183 5.24 0.85 -25.40
N LEU A 184 6.57 0.98 -25.34
CA LEU A 184 7.32 0.94 -24.10
C LEU A 184 6.91 2.03 -23.11
N ALA A 185 6.74 3.27 -23.58
CA ALA A 185 6.30 4.38 -22.75
C ALA A 185 4.87 4.15 -22.21
N MET A 186 3.94 3.74 -23.07
CA MET A 186 2.57 3.43 -22.63
C MET A 186 2.56 2.25 -21.67
N ARG A 187 3.43 1.25 -21.85
CA ARG A 187 3.58 0.11 -20.93
C ARG A 187 4.14 0.47 -19.58
N PHE A 188 5.07 1.42 -19.53
CA PHE A 188 5.53 1.99 -18.27
C PHE A 188 4.37 2.68 -17.53
N LEU A 189 3.55 3.44 -18.25
CA LEU A 189 2.40 4.14 -17.66
C LEU A 189 1.27 3.18 -17.25
N THR A 190 1.00 2.11 -18.00
CA THR A 190 0.04 1.07 -17.60
C THR A 190 0.51 0.35 -16.34
N GLY A 191 1.80 -0.02 -16.24
CA GLY A 191 2.35 -0.67 -15.05
C GLY A 191 2.25 0.20 -13.81
N PHE A 192 2.62 1.48 -13.94
CA PHE A 192 2.50 2.46 -12.86
C PHE A 192 1.06 2.59 -12.36
N SER A 193 0.11 2.84 -13.26
CA SER A 193 -1.31 3.00 -12.93
C SER A 193 -1.98 1.73 -12.41
N SER A 194 -1.58 0.55 -12.92
CA SER A 194 -2.08 -0.76 -12.48
C SER A 194 -1.66 -1.15 -11.06
N SER A 195 -0.69 -0.46 -10.46
CA SER A 195 -0.13 -0.82 -9.15
C SER A 195 -0.88 -0.25 -7.94
N ALA A 196 -1.81 0.69 -8.14
CA ALA A 196 -2.58 1.25 -7.02
C ALA A 196 -3.36 0.20 -6.21
N PRO A 197 -4.03 -0.79 -6.82
CA PRO A 197 -4.81 -1.79 -6.07
C PRO A 197 -3.97 -2.65 -5.13
N VAL A 198 -2.74 -3.02 -5.52
CA VAL A 198 -1.87 -3.81 -4.63
C VAL A 198 -1.40 -2.98 -3.43
N ALA A 199 -1.11 -1.70 -3.64
CA ALA A 199 -0.64 -0.79 -2.61
C ALA A 199 -1.76 -0.38 -1.63
N VAL A 200 -2.90 0.04 -2.17
CA VAL A 200 -4.00 0.65 -1.42
C VAL A 200 -5.02 -0.39 -0.94
N GLY A 201 -5.14 -1.52 -1.65
CA GLY A 201 -6.13 -2.55 -1.36
C GLY A 201 -5.90 -3.23 -0.01
N GLY A 202 -4.64 -3.53 0.32
CA GLY A 202 -4.24 -4.06 1.63
C GLY A 202 -4.75 -3.19 2.78
N GLY A 203 -4.47 -1.89 2.72
CA GLY A 203 -4.94 -0.94 3.72
C GLY A 203 -6.46 -0.72 3.70
N SER A 204 -7.10 -0.76 2.53
CA SER A 204 -8.57 -0.63 2.42
C SER A 204 -9.31 -1.74 3.18
N ILE A 205 -8.84 -2.98 3.07
CA ILE A 205 -9.41 -4.11 3.82
C ILE A 205 -9.11 -3.99 5.32
N SER A 206 -7.92 -3.46 5.67
CA SER A 206 -7.49 -3.27 7.06
C SER A 206 -8.31 -2.21 7.81
N ASP A 207 -8.80 -1.21 7.08
CA ASP A 207 -9.68 -0.18 7.60
C ASP A 207 -11.13 -0.69 7.76
N LEU A 208 -11.50 -1.72 6.99
CA LEU A 208 -12.87 -2.23 6.91
C LEU A 208 -13.17 -3.39 7.87
N PHE A 209 -12.21 -4.28 8.09
CA PHE A 209 -12.37 -5.48 8.92
C PHE A 209 -11.59 -5.38 10.23
N ALA A 210 -12.16 -5.96 11.29
CA ALA A 210 -11.47 -6.15 12.56
C ALA A 210 -10.44 -7.29 12.46
N GLU A 211 -9.49 -7.35 13.40
CA GLU A 211 -8.34 -8.26 13.36
C GLU A 211 -8.73 -9.73 13.18
N ASN A 212 -9.85 -10.16 13.78
CA ASN A 212 -10.37 -11.52 13.70
C ASN A 212 -10.93 -11.91 12.31
N GLU A 213 -11.55 -10.98 11.58
CA GLU A 213 -12.14 -11.24 10.24
C GLU A 213 -11.20 -10.81 9.09
N ARG A 214 -10.15 -10.05 9.38
CA ARG A 214 -9.21 -9.49 8.39
C ARG A 214 -8.47 -10.56 7.60
N GLY A 215 -8.16 -11.70 8.21
CA GLY A 215 -7.47 -12.82 7.54
C GLY A 215 -8.26 -13.36 6.34
N SER A 216 -9.56 -13.62 6.52
CA SER A 216 -10.44 -14.11 5.44
C SER A 216 -10.62 -13.06 4.33
N ALA A 217 -10.74 -11.79 4.69
CA ALA A 217 -10.84 -10.71 3.72
C ALA A 217 -9.53 -10.51 2.91
N MET A 218 -8.37 -10.64 3.57
CA MET A 218 -7.06 -10.66 2.91
C MET A 218 -6.90 -11.85 1.96
N ALA A 219 -7.39 -13.02 2.35
CA ALA A 219 -7.37 -14.20 1.48
C ALA A 219 -8.17 -13.93 0.19
N LEU A 220 -9.39 -13.40 0.29
CA LEU A 220 -10.19 -13.02 -0.88
C LEU A 220 -9.48 -11.98 -1.78
N PHE A 221 -8.86 -10.98 -1.17
CA PHE A 221 -8.08 -9.96 -1.89
C PHE A 221 -6.90 -10.56 -2.67
N THR A 222 -6.27 -11.61 -2.13
CA THR A 222 -5.06 -12.24 -2.70
C THR A 222 -5.38 -13.24 -3.82
N ILE A 223 -6.62 -13.75 -3.89
CA ILE A 223 -7.08 -14.62 -4.97
C ILE A 223 -6.93 -13.95 -6.35
N GLY A 224 -7.09 -12.62 -6.44
CA GLY A 224 -6.97 -11.88 -7.69
C GLY A 224 -5.60 -12.07 -8.37
N PRO A 225 -4.51 -11.60 -7.77
CA PRO A 225 -3.16 -11.81 -8.31
C PRO A 225 -2.76 -13.27 -8.50
N LEU A 226 -3.41 -14.21 -7.80
CA LEU A 226 -3.19 -15.64 -7.99
C LEU A 226 -3.88 -16.20 -9.24
N LEU A 227 -5.04 -15.64 -9.61
CA LEU A 227 -5.80 -16.03 -10.80
C LEU A 227 -5.26 -15.39 -12.08
N SER A 228 -4.66 -14.20 -12.00
CA SER A 228 -4.15 -13.49 -13.17
C SER A 228 -3.13 -14.26 -14.02
N PRO A 229 -2.17 -15.02 -13.46
CA PRO A 229 -1.18 -15.80 -14.22
C PRO A 229 -1.82 -17.00 -14.93
N ALA A 230 -3.00 -17.42 -14.48
CA ALA A 230 -3.75 -18.52 -15.05
C ALA A 230 -4.65 -18.07 -16.19
N LEU A 231 -5.50 -17.08 -15.91
CA LEU A 231 -6.45 -16.58 -16.90
C LEU A 231 -5.78 -15.69 -17.94
N GLY A 232 -4.74 -14.95 -17.56
CA GLY A 232 -4.05 -14.00 -18.42
C GLY A 232 -3.53 -14.64 -19.71
N PRO A 233 -2.59 -15.58 -19.67
CA PRO A 233 -2.02 -16.17 -20.88
C PRO A 233 -3.03 -16.93 -21.73
N ILE A 234 -4.05 -17.56 -21.13
CA ILE A 234 -5.09 -18.27 -21.88
C ILE A 234 -5.91 -17.27 -22.71
N ILE A 235 -6.46 -16.25 -22.04
CA ILE A 235 -7.28 -15.22 -22.69
C ILE A 235 -6.42 -14.45 -23.71
N GLY A 236 -5.21 -14.06 -23.31
CA GLY A 236 -4.28 -13.33 -24.14
C GLY A 236 -3.83 -14.09 -25.39
N GLY A 237 -3.54 -15.39 -25.26
CA GLY A 237 -3.10 -16.24 -26.38
C GLY A 237 -4.19 -16.40 -27.44
N TYR A 238 -5.41 -16.72 -27.04
CA TYR A 238 -6.53 -16.90 -27.97
C TYR A 238 -6.97 -15.59 -28.64
N ILE A 239 -7.01 -14.48 -27.89
CA ILE A 239 -7.33 -13.17 -28.47
C ILE A 239 -6.26 -12.78 -29.50
N THR A 240 -4.99 -12.95 -29.15
CA THR A 240 -3.88 -12.61 -30.05
C THR A 240 -3.96 -13.44 -31.33
N GLN A 241 -4.20 -14.74 -31.22
CA GLN A 241 -4.32 -15.61 -32.39
C GLN A 241 -5.50 -15.25 -33.32
N THR A 242 -6.63 -14.78 -32.78
CA THR A 242 -7.88 -14.57 -33.55
C THR A 242 -8.08 -13.14 -34.04
N LEU A 243 -7.77 -12.17 -33.18
CA LEU A 243 -8.04 -10.74 -33.40
C LEU A 243 -6.74 -9.93 -33.50
N GLY A 244 -5.61 -10.48 -33.04
CA GLY A 244 -4.32 -9.80 -33.03
C GLY A 244 -4.10 -8.91 -31.82
N ILE A 245 -2.87 -8.41 -31.70
CA ILE A 245 -2.42 -7.72 -30.49
C ILE A 245 -3.12 -6.40 -30.17
N LYS A 246 -3.66 -5.70 -31.17
CA LYS A 246 -4.42 -4.47 -30.94
C LYS A 246 -5.64 -4.75 -30.04
N TRP A 247 -6.35 -5.84 -30.33
CA TRP A 247 -7.55 -6.21 -29.58
C TRP A 247 -7.25 -6.76 -28.20
N LEU A 248 -6.06 -7.35 -27.99
CA LEU A 248 -5.60 -7.73 -26.66
C LEU A 248 -5.65 -6.55 -25.67
N PHE A 249 -5.11 -5.41 -26.08
CA PHE A 249 -5.13 -4.19 -25.27
C PHE A 249 -6.52 -3.58 -25.08
N ILE A 250 -7.34 -3.61 -26.14
CA ILE A 250 -8.72 -3.10 -26.09
C ILE A 250 -9.54 -3.95 -25.12
N ILE A 251 -9.38 -5.28 -25.12
CA ILE A 251 -10.09 -6.18 -24.22
C ILE A 251 -9.63 -5.97 -22.77
N ILE A 252 -8.34 -5.80 -22.53
CA ILE A 252 -7.84 -5.42 -21.19
C ILE A 252 -8.51 -4.12 -20.72
N ALA A 253 -8.54 -3.09 -21.58
CA ALA A 253 -9.19 -1.82 -21.27
C ALA A 253 -10.71 -1.99 -21.02
N LEU A 254 -11.39 -2.86 -21.76
CA LEU A 254 -12.81 -3.18 -21.57
C LEU A 254 -13.05 -3.87 -20.24
N ILE A 255 -12.24 -4.86 -19.87
CA ILE A 255 -12.35 -5.56 -18.59
C ILE A 255 -12.12 -4.57 -17.43
N CYS A 256 -11.11 -3.70 -17.54
CA CYS A 256 -10.86 -2.65 -16.55
C CYS A 256 -12.02 -1.63 -16.48
N SER A 257 -12.63 -1.32 -17.62
CA SER A 257 -13.81 -0.43 -17.70
C SER A 257 -15.03 -1.05 -17.04
N LEU A 258 -15.28 -2.34 -17.26
CA LEU A 258 -16.35 -3.07 -16.57
C LEU A 258 -16.13 -3.09 -15.06
N ALA A 259 -14.89 -3.30 -14.61
CA ALA A 259 -14.53 -3.19 -13.21
C ALA A 259 -14.78 -1.78 -12.65
N SER A 260 -14.49 -0.72 -13.40
CA SER A 260 -14.84 0.66 -13.03
C SER A 260 -16.35 0.86 -12.89
N VAL A 261 -17.15 0.36 -13.84
CA VAL A 261 -18.62 0.50 -13.83
C VAL A 261 -19.22 -0.15 -12.59
N ILE A 262 -18.69 -1.31 -12.19
CA ILE A 262 -19.10 -2.01 -10.97
C ILE A 262 -18.54 -1.31 -9.72
N GLY A 263 -17.28 -0.87 -9.78
CA GLY A 263 -16.57 -0.33 -8.63
C GLY A 263 -17.00 1.07 -8.22
N LEU A 264 -17.24 1.98 -9.17
CA LEU A 264 -17.61 3.37 -8.92
C LEU A 264 -18.85 3.55 -8.00
N PRO A 265 -19.98 2.82 -8.22
CA PRO A 265 -21.14 2.95 -7.35
C PRO A 265 -21.00 2.18 -6.02
N LEU A 266 -20.21 1.10 -5.99
CA LEU A 266 -20.14 0.19 -4.85
C LEU A 266 -19.04 0.53 -3.85
N LEU A 267 -17.93 1.11 -4.32
CA LEU A 267 -16.79 1.46 -3.48
C LEU A 267 -17.04 2.81 -2.81
N ARG A 268 -17.03 2.79 -1.48
CA ARG A 268 -17.13 3.99 -0.66
C ARG A 268 -15.86 4.17 0.14
N GLU A 269 -15.56 5.42 0.47
CA GLU A 269 -14.32 5.75 1.18
C GLU A 269 -14.21 4.99 2.50
N THR A 270 -13.08 4.30 2.66
CA THR A 270 -12.77 3.45 3.82
C THR A 270 -11.76 4.11 4.75
N TYR A 271 -11.07 5.16 4.31
CA TYR A 271 -10.07 5.83 5.14
C TYR A 271 -10.72 6.76 6.16
N ALA A 272 -10.58 6.43 7.45
CA ALA A 272 -11.28 7.12 8.55
C ALA A 272 -11.07 8.65 8.58
N PRO A 273 -9.84 9.19 8.40
CA PRO A 273 -9.64 10.65 8.34
C PRO A 273 -10.42 11.34 7.21
N VAL A 274 -10.48 10.74 6.01
CA VAL A 274 -11.25 11.31 4.89
C VAL A 274 -12.75 11.22 5.13
N VAL A 275 -13.22 10.14 5.77
CA VAL A 275 -14.64 10.01 6.13
C VAL A 275 -15.04 11.10 7.14
N ARG A 276 -14.25 11.29 8.20
CA ARG A 276 -14.48 12.36 9.19
C ARG A 276 -14.47 13.75 8.55
N TRP A 277 -13.51 14.01 7.67
CA TRP A 277 -13.44 15.26 6.92
C TRP A 277 -14.70 15.54 6.10
N ASN A 278 -15.19 14.53 5.37
CA ASN A 278 -16.41 14.64 4.58
C ASN A 278 -17.65 14.85 5.44
N LEU A 279 -17.69 14.28 6.65
CA LEU A 279 -18.80 14.49 7.59
C LEU A 279 -18.79 15.92 8.16
N ALA A 280 -17.63 16.42 8.59
CA ALA A 280 -17.49 17.81 9.08
C ALA A 280 -17.84 18.84 7.99
N LYS A 281 -17.48 18.56 6.73
CA LYS A 281 -17.88 19.41 5.60
C LYS A 281 -19.41 19.41 5.38
N LYS A 282 -20.08 18.30 5.68
CA LYS A 282 -21.55 18.18 5.56
C LYS A 282 -22.30 18.77 6.74
N SER A 283 -21.73 18.79 7.94
CA SER A 283 -22.34 19.44 9.11
C SER A 283 -22.30 20.98 9.01
N GLY A 284 -21.46 21.53 8.13
CA GLY A 284 -21.30 22.98 7.95
C GLY A 284 -20.19 23.58 8.82
N ASP A 285 -19.53 22.77 9.66
CA ASP A 285 -18.43 23.19 10.53
C ASP A 285 -17.12 23.26 9.73
N LEU A 286 -16.95 24.37 8.99
CA LEU A 286 -15.78 24.61 8.14
C LEU A 286 -14.46 24.61 8.92
N GLU A 287 -14.49 24.98 10.20
CA GLU A 287 -13.31 24.99 11.08
C GLU A 287 -12.88 23.56 11.45
N MET A 288 -13.83 22.73 11.88
CA MET A 288 -13.59 21.30 12.15
C MET A 288 -13.18 20.55 10.87
N ALA A 289 -13.78 20.89 9.73
CA ALA A 289 -13.39 20.33 8.43
C ALA A 289 -11.98 20.76 7.99
N ARG A 290 -11.51 21.94 8.38
CA ARG A 290 -10.14 22.38 8.09
C ARG A 290 -9.12 21.63 8.95
N GLU A 291 -9.44 21.38 10.21
CA GLU A 291 -8.58 20.64 11.13
C GLU A 291 -8.52 19.14 10.83
N LEU A 292 -9.65 18.54 10.42
CA LEU A 292 -9.76 17.13 10.05
C LEU A 292 -9.34 16.83 8.61
N ASN A 293 -8.90 17.83 7.85
CA ASN A 293 -8.50 17.62 6.46
C ASN A 293 -7.32 16.63 6.43
N PRO A 294 -7.44 15.48 5.74
CA PRO A 294 -6.41 14.45 5.67
C PRO A 294 -5.08 14.99 5.14
N SER A 295 -5.11 15.94 4.21
CA SER A 295 -3.90 16.60 3.71
C SER A 295 -3.27 17.52 4.75
N VAL A 296 -4.07 18.11 5.65
CA VAL A 296 -3.59 18.96 6.76
C VAL A 296 -3.11 18.11 7.93
N ILE A 297 -3.78 17.00 8.26
CA ILE A 297 -3.31 16.02 9.25
C ILE A 297 -1.97 15.42 8.80
N ALA A 298 -1.88 15.03 7.52
CA ALA A 298 -0.62 14.64 6.92
C ALA A 298 0.40 15.78 7.00
N ALA A 299 -0.01 17.02 6.68
CA ALA A 299 0.89 18.17 6.71
C ALA A 299 1.28 18.68 8.12
N ARG A 300 0.59 18.24 9.19
CA ARG A 300 1.07 18.46 10.57
C ARG A 300 2.40 17.74 10.84
N GLY A 301 2.79 16.80 9.96
CA GLY A 301 4.13 16.21 9.89
C GLY A 301 5.10 16.88 8.91
N GLY A 302 4.73 17.98 8.24
CA GLY A 302 5.56 18.73 7.27
C GLY A 302 4.82 19.17 5.99
N THR A 303 5.51 19.81 5.04
CA THR A 303 4.92 20.11 3.71
C THR A 303 4.45 18.83 3.00
N PRO A 304 3.47 18.88 2.06
CA PRO A 304 3.02 17.71 1.30
C PRO A 304 4.17 16.90 0.67
N ALA A 305 5.21 17.58 0.18
CA ALA A 305 6.41 16.97 -0.35
C ALA A 305 7.22 16.23 0.74
N GLN A 306 7.31 16.80 1.95
CA GLN A 306 7.95 16.14 3.09
C GLN A 306 7.20 14.89 3.53
N VAL A 307 5.86 14.90 3.53
CA VAL A 307 5.06 13.71 3.86
C VAL A 307 5.33 12.59 2.86
N ILE A 308 5.29 12.91 1.57
CA ILE A 308 5.61 11.94 0.50
C ILE A 308 7.04 11.43 0.68
N TRP A 309 8.01 12.31 0.96
CA TRP A 309 9.41 11.94 1.19
C TRP A 309 9.60 11.02 2.41
N VAL A 310 8.92 11.30 3.53
CA VAL A 310 8.97 10.46 4.73
C VAL A 310 8.35 9.09 4.45
N ASN A 311 7.21 9.03 3.76
CA ASN A 311 6.57 7.77 3.44
C ASN A 311 7.33 6.97 2.37
N LEU A 312 8.04 7.63 1.46
CA LEU A 312 8.93 6.99 0.48
C LEU A 312 10.20 6.45 1.12
N SER A 313 10.77 7.17 2.08
CA SER A 313 12.01 6.77 2.76
C SER A 313 11.79 5.61 3.73
N ARG A 314 10.59 5.46 4.33
CA ARG A 314 10.28 4.37 5.28
C ARG A 314 10.54 2.95 4.72
N PRO A 315 9.99 2.53 3.57
CA PRO A 315 10.32 1.24 2.96
C PRO A 315 11.81 1.06 2.66
N MET A 316 12.49 2.11 2.17
CA MET A 316 13.92 2.06 1.83
C MET A 316 14.80 1.91 3.09
N VAL A 317 14.45 2.61 4.16
CA VAL A 317 15.10 2.47 5.47
C VAL A 317 14.85 1.08 6.02
N LEU A 318 13.62 0.56 5.96
CA LEU A 318 13.32 -0.81 6.40
C LEU A 318 14.11 -1.86 5.60
N LEU A 319 14.21 -1.69 4.29
CA LEU A 319 14.97 -2.59 3.41
C LEU A 319 16.47 -2.61 3.75
N THR A 320 17.05 -1.48 4.14
CA THR A 320 18.50 -1.34 4.38
C THR A 320 18.91 -1.55 5.84
N ARG A 321 18.06 -1.16 6.81
CA ARG A 321 18.34 -1.29 8.25
C ARG A 321 17.96 -2.66 8.80
N SER A 322 16.91 -3.30 8.27
CA SER A 322 16.46 -4.61 8.76
C SER A 322 16.99 -5.72 7.87
N PHE A 323 17.98 -6.46 8.37
CA PHE A 323 18.56 -7.60 7.65
C PHE A 323 17.51 -8.67 7.28
N VAL A 324 16.53 -8.91 8.16
CA VAL A 324 15.45 -9.87 7.91
C VAL A 324 14.59 -9.42 6.72
N CYS A 325 14.22 -8.13 6.67
CA CYS A 325 13.44 -7.59 5.56
C CYS A 325 14.22 -7.64 4.24
N PHE A 326 15.53 -7.36 4.28
CA PHE A 326 16.40 -7.47 3.11
C PHE A 326 16.41 -8.89 2.52
N VAL A 327 16.66 -9.90 3.37
CA VAL A 327 16.72 -11.31 2.92
C VAL A 327 15.38 -11.79 2.35
N LEU A 328 14.26 -11.47 3.01
CA LEU A 328 12.92 -11.82 2.51
C LEU A 328 12.59 -11.13 1.19
N SER A 329 12.98 -9.86 1.04
CA SER A 329 12.77 -9.11 -0.21
C SER A 329 13.65 -9.65 -1.35
N LEU A 330 14.90 -10.02 -1.06
CA LEU A 330 15.81 -10.62 -2.03
C LEU A 330 15.29 -11.98 -2.51
N TYR A 331 14.80 -12.81 -1.59
CA TYR A 331 14.15 -14.07 -1.92
C TYR A 331 12.91 -13.86 -2.79
N GLN A 332 12.04 -12.90 -2.46
CA GLN A 332 10.87 -12.57 -3.28
C GLN A 332 11.27 -12.05 -4.67
N ALA A 333 12.29 -11.18 -4.76
CA ALA A 333 12.81 -10.68 -6.03
C ALA A 333 13.32 -11.82 -6.92
N PHE A 334 14.04 -12.78 -6.36
CA PHE A 334 14.52 -13.97 -7.08
C PHE A 334 13.36 -14.81 -7.63
N ASN A 335 12.34 -15.10 -6.79
CA ASN A 335 11.16 -15.86 -7.22
C ASN A 335 10.37 -15.14 -8.32
N TYR A 336 10.13 -13.84 -8.16
CA TYR A 336 9.45 -13.02 -9.18
C TYR A 336 10.26 -12.94 -10.48
N GLY A 337 11.60 -12.88 -10.38
CA GLY A 337 12.50 -12.90 -11.53
C GLY A 337 12.38 -14.18 -12.35
N ILE A 338 12.44 -15.35 -11.70
CA ILE A 338 12.24 -16.65 -12.36
C ILE A 338 10.86 -16.71 -13.01
N TYR A 339 9.82 -16.31 -12.29
CA TYR A 339 8.45 -16.30 -12.77
C TYR A 339 8.26 -15.46 -14.04
N TYR A 340 8.81 -14.24 -14.09
CA TYR A 340 8.73 -13.40 -15.29
C TYR A 340 9.65 -13.89 -16.43
N LEU A 341 10.77 -14.54 -16.12
CA LEU A 341 11.60 -15.19 -17.12
C LEU A 341 10.82 -16.31 -17.81
N MET A 342 10.04 -17.10 -17.06
CA MET A 342 9.14 -18.11 -17.64
C MET A 342 8.11 -17.46 -18.56
N PHE A 343 7.50 -16.32 -18.19
CA PHE A 343 6.60 -15.60 -19.09
C PHE A 343 7.24 -15.17 -20.41
N ALA A 344 8.46 -14.64 -20.37
CA ALA A 344 9.15 -14.18 -21.58
C ALA A 344 9.61 -15.34 -22.49
N THR A 345 10.03 -16.47 -21.90
CA THR A 345 10.69 -17.57 -22.63
C THR A 345 9.73 -18.65 -23.11
N PHE A 346 8.66 -18.97 -22.37
CA PHE A 346 7.77 -20.09 -22.70
C PHE A 346 7.10 -19.91 -24.06
N ALA A 347 6.55 -18.72 -24.34
CA ALA A 347 5.89 -18.45 -25.61
C ALA A 347 6.83 -18.70 -26.81
N LYS A 348 8.10 -18.30 -26.69
CA LYS A 348 9.14 -18.56 -27.70
C LYS A 348 9.49 -20.04 -27.78
N PHE A 349 9.75 -20.69 -26.66
CA PHE A 349 10.09 -22.12 -26.59
C PHE A 349 9.02 -23.02 -27.24
N PHE A 350 7.75 -22.84 -26.88
CA PHE A 350 6.66 -23.64 -27.45
C PHE A 350 6.40 -23.32 -28.93
N LYS A 351 6.65 -22.09 -29.36
CA LYS A 351 6.59 -21.73 -30.77
C LYS A 351 7.74 -22.37 -31.57
N ASP A 352 8.97 -22.24 -31.13
CA ASP A 352 10.15 -22.65 -31.90
C ASP A 352 10.35 -24.17 -31.89
N THR A 353 10.11 -24.84 -30.77
CA THR A 353 10.31 -26.31 -30.64
C THR A 353 9.08 -27.10 -31.05
N TYR A 354 7.87 -26.65 -30.68
CA TYR A 354 6.64 -27.41 -30.90
C TYR A 354 5.73 -26.83 -31.98
N ASN A 355 6.10 -25.70 -32.60
CA ASN A 355 5.30 -25.01 -33.61
C ASN A 355 3.88 -24.63 -33.13
N PHE A 356 3.74 -24.35 -31.83
CA PHE A 356 2.44 -23.96 -31.27
C PHE A 356 2.07 -22.54 -31.69
N GLY A 357 0.80 -22.36 -32.08
CA GLY A 357 0.21 -21.03 -32.25
C GLY A 357 0.03 -20.30 -30.91
N PRO A 358 -0.23 -18.98 -30.91
CA PRO A 358 -0.32 -18.18 -29.68
C PRO A 358 -1.39 -18.67 -28.68
N GLY A 359 -2.52 -19.22 -29.15
CA GLY A 359 -3.56 -19.79 -28.29
C GLY A 359 -3.10 -21.06 -27.56
N MET A 360 -2.52 -22.02 -28.28
CA MET A 360 -1.94 -23.23 -27.69
C MET A 360 -0.74 -22.89 -26.79
N GLY A 361 0.06 -21.89 -27.14
CA GLY A 361 1.12 -21.36 -26.30
C GLY A 361 0.59 -20.76 -24.98
N GLY A 362 -0.57 -20.10 -25.01
CA GLY A 362 -1.27 -19.62 -23.82
C GLY A 362 -1.71 -20.73 -22.86
N LEU A 363 -2.17 -21.87 -23.40
CA LEU A 363 -2.53 -23.05 -22.61
C LEU A 363 -1.34 -23.69 -21.87
N ALA A 364 -0.12 -23.55 -22.39
CA ALA A 364 1.08 -24.09 -21.74
C ALA A 364 1.32 -23.48 -20.34
N TYR A 365 0.80 -22.28 -20.08
CA TYR A 365 0.87 -21.62 -18.77
C TYR A 365 -0.10 -22.21 -17.72
N LEU A 366 -0.99 -23.14 -18.10
CA LEU A 366 -1.82 -23.88 -17.15
C LEU A 366 -0.98 -24.68 -16.16
N GLY A 367 0.17 -25.23 -16.58
CA GLY A 367 1.06 -25.96 -15.67
C GLY A 367 1.54 -25.08 -14.51
N LEU A 368 1.92 -23.83 -14.80
CA LEU A 368 2.32 -22.84 -13.80
C LEU A 368 1.16 -22.52 -12.84
N SER A 369 -0.03 -22.42 -13.39
CA SER A 369 -1.27 -22.11 -12.65
C SER A 369 -1.65 -23.22 -11.68
N VAL A 370 -1.61 -24.48 -12.14
CA VAL A 370 -1.86 -25.65 -11.31
C VAL A 370 -0.83 -25.70 -10.16
N GLY A 371 0.43 -25.40 -10.44
CA GLY A 371 1.47 -25.26 -9.41
C GLY A 371 1.13 -24.21 -8.35
N PHE A 372 0.68 -23.03 -8.77
CA PHE A 372 0.24 -21.96 -7.84
C PHE A 372 -0.95 -22.39 -6.98
N PHE A 373 -1.94 -23.06 -7.55
CA PHE A 373 -3.10 -23.54 -6.79
C PHE A 373 -2.70 -24.62 -5.78
N ILE A 374 -1.96 -25.64 -6.20
CA ILE A 374 -1.50 -26.72 -5.31
C ILE A 374 -0.68 -26.13 -4.15
N SER A 375 0.26 -25.23 -4.47
CA SER A 375 1.08 -24.54 -3.46
C SER A 375 0.21 -23.72 -2.49
N THR A 376 -0.77 -22.97 -3.00
CA THR A 376 -1.67 -22.16 -2.16
C THR A 376 -2.51 -23.03 -1.23
N PHE A 377 -3.14 -24.09 -1.74
CA PHE A 377 -3.95 -25.00 -0.92
C PHE A 377 -3.12 -25.76 0.11
N ALA A 378 -1.90 -26.18 -0.25
CA ALA A 378 -0.96 -26.77 0.69
C ALA A 378 -0.60 -25.74 1.77
N CYS A 379 -0.19 -24.53 1.39
CA CYS A 379 0.19 -23.46 2.31
C CYS A 379 -0.93 -23.13 3.29
N ILE A 380 -2.18 -22.96 2.84
CA ILE A 380 -3.33 -22.73 3.71
C ILE A 380 -3.47 -23.86 4.74
N LYS A 381 -3.46 -25.13 4.29
CA LYS A 381 -3.61 -26.28 5.20
C LYS A 381 -2.46 -26.42 6.20
N TYR A 382 -1.22 -26.18 5.78
CA TYR A 382 -0.05 -26.33 6.65
C TYR A 382 0.14 -25.12 7.57
N SER A 383 -0.04 -23.91 7.06
CA SER A 383 0.10 -22.66 7.81
C SER A 383 -0.96 -22.57 8.91
N ASP A 384 -2.23 -22.86 8.61
CA ASP A 384 -3.30 -22.84 9.62
C ASP A 384 -3.06 -23.89 10.71
N LYS A 385 -2.64 -25.11 10.33
CA LYS A 385 -2.31 -26.17 11.30
C LYS A 385 -1.12 -25.81 12.19
N LEU A 386 -0.08 -25.22 11.60
CA LEU A 386 1.10 -24.79 12.34
C LEU A 386 0.76 -23.63 13.27
N TYR A 387 -0.01 -22.67 12.79
CA TYR A 387 -0.50 -21.54 13.57
C TYR A 387 -1.34 -22.00 14.77
N MET A 388 -2.31 -22.90 14.56
CA MET A 388 -3.12 -23.45 15.65
C MET A 388 -2.27 -24.20 16.68
N LYS A 389 -1.33 -25.04 16.24
CA LYS A 389 -0.39 -25.73 17.16
C LYS A 389 0.46 -24.75 17.97
N LEU A 390 0.93 -23.67 17.36
CA LEU A 390 1.75 -22.65 18.03
C LEU A 390 0.90 -21.78 18.97
N ALA A 391 -0.35 -21.47 18.59
CA ALA A 391 -1.29 -20.74 19.42
C ALA A 391 -1.71 -21.55 20.66
N GLU A 392 -1.96 -22.85 20.50
CA GLU A 392 -2.21 -23.78 21.61
C GLU A 392 -1.01 -23.86 22.56
N LYS A 393 0.21 -23.95 22.01
CA LYS A 393 1.45 -23.98 22.80
C LYS A 393 1.71 -22.66 23.57
N ASN A 394 1.16 -21.55 23.10
CA ASN A 394 1.24 -20.22 23.74
C ASN A 394 -0.03 -19.85 24.54
N GLY A 395 -0.84 -20.83 24.95
CA GLY A 395 -2.00 -20.60 25.82
C GLY A 395 -3.18 -19.88 25.16
N GLY A 396 -3.40 -20.11 23.87
CA GLY A 396 -4.50 -19.52 23.10
C GLY A 396 -4.27 -18.07 22.68
N LYS A 397 -3.12 -17.49 23.01
CA LYS A 397 -2.71 -16.18 22.51
C LYS A 397 -1.97 -16.39 21.18
N ALA A 398 -2.61 -15.98 20.09
CA ALA A 398 -1.93 -15.72 18.83
C ALA A 398 -0.64 -14.96 19.13
N GLY A 399 0.51 -15.49 18.70
CA GLY A 399 1.80 -14.91 19.04
C GLY A 399 1.82 -13.43 18.69
N THR A 400 1.70 -12.56 19.70
CA THR A 400 2.27 -11.23 19.68
C THR A 400 3.76 -11.47 19.54
N ALA A 401 4.23 -11.55 18.29
CA ALA A 401 5.65 -11.37 18.00
C ALA A 401 6.07 -10.10 18.73
N GLY A 402 6.97 -10.27 19.70
CA GLY A 402 7.27 -9.25 20.69
C GLY A 402 7.67 -7.92 20.06
N LEU A 403 6.73 -6.99 19.99
CA LEU A 403 7.02 -5.58 20.22
C LEU A 403 6.65 -5.34 21.68
N HIS A 404 7.59 -5.71 22.57
CA HIS A 404 7.71 -5.04 23.85
C HIS A 404 7.85 -3.55 23.51
N ARG A 405 6.74 -2.79 23.57
CA ARG A 405 6.86 -1.35 23.77
C ARG A 405 7.60 -1.22 25.10
N PRO A 406 8.79 -0.60 25.16
CA PRO A 406 9.38 -0.29 26.44
C PRO A 406 8.38 0.64 27.16
N SER A 407 7.67 0.07 28.13
CA SER A 407 7.01 0.83 29.18
C SER A 407 8.12 1.51 29.97
N SER A 408 8.00 2.82 30.19
CA SER A 408 8.97 3.72 30.82
C SER A 408 10.13 4.19 29.92
N ILE A 409 9.88 5.30 29.23
CA ILE A 409 10.80 6.44 29.25
C ILE A 409 9.96 7.60 29.79
N THR A 410 9.92 7.70 31.12
CA THR A 410 9.73 8.98 31.84
C THR A 410 11.02 9.77 31.78
#